data_AF-A0A444ZKC6-F1
#
_entry.id   AF-A0A444ZKC6-F1
#
_cell.length_a   1.000
_cell.length_b   1.000
_cell.length_c   1.000
_cell.angle_alpha   90.00
_cell.angle_beta   90.00
_cell.angle_gamma   90.00
#
_symmetry.space_group_name_H-M   'P 1'
#
loop_
_entity.id
_entity.type
_entity.pdbx_description
1 polymer ?
#
loop_
_entity_poly.entity_id
_entity_poly.type
_entity_poly.pdbx_seq_one_letter_code
_entity_poly.pdbx_strand_id
1 'polypeptide(L)'
;MFDAAAAIRILFQSMNSPSQLGWQASGDDPRGQYWKGITCSNNRVTEMYKLSNLKLTGTLPYGLQPLTSLTNPDLSSNNLGGGIPYQLPPNMQCLNLAYNNFTGAIPYSISDMTSLTDLCVIIFLSIYHNNTLSTSSMSYWSNFFYCF
;
A
#
# COMPACT_ATOMS: atom_id res chain seq x y z
N MET A 1 1.40 21.63 -6.60
CA MET A 1 2.42 20.61 -6.89
C MET A 1 2.31 19.60 -5.76
N PHE A 2 1.91 18.35 -6.05
CA PHE A 2 1.83 17.32 -5.03
C PHE A 2 3.26 16.91 -4.63
N ASP A 3 3.64 17.15 -3.38
CA ASP A 3 4.96 16.76 -2.87
C ASP A 3 4.88 15.42 -2.11
N ALA A 4 6.04 14.89 -1.74
CA ALA A 4 6.13 13.61 -1.03
C ALA A 4 5.40 13.64 0.32
N ALA A 5 5.36 14.80 1.01
CA ALA A 5 4.68 14.92 2.29
C ALA A 5 3.16 14.80 2.14
N ALA A 6 2.57 15.42 1.11
CA ALA A 6 1.17 15.27 0.78
C ALA A 6 0.81 13.81 0.46
N ALA A 7 1.67 13.09 -0.27
CA ALA A 7 1.47 11.68 -0.57
C ALA A 7 1.43 10.80 0.70
N ILE A 8 2.34 11.00 1.65
CA ILE A 8 2.31 10.24 2.92
C ILE A 8 1.10 10.63 3.78
N ARG A 9 0.69 11.91 3.79
CA ARG A 9 -0.52 12.35 4.52
C ARG A 9 -1.77 11.63 4.01
N ILE A 10 -1.92 11.52 2.70
CA ILE A 10 -3.06 10.80 2.09
C ILE A 10 -2.95 9.30 2.38
N LEU A 11 -1.76 8.71 2.31
CA LEU A 11 -1.52 7.32 2.72
C LEU A 11 -1.99 7.07 4.15
N PHE A 12 -1.57 7.94 5.08
CA PHE A 12 -1.97 7.84 6.49
C PHE A 12 -3.49 7.89 6.66
N GLN A 13 -4.16 8.83 6.00
CA GLN A 13 -5.62 8.98 6.07
C GLN A 13 -6.33 7.76 5.47
N SER A 14 -5.86 7.25 4.34
CA SER A 14 -6.39 6.07 3.65
C SER A 14 -6.26 4.79 4.46
N MET A 15 -5.24 4.70 5.33
CA MET A 15 -5.06 3.60 6.27
C MET A 15 -5.84 3.78 7.58
N ASN A 16 -6.90 4.60 7.58
CA ASN A 16 -7.70 4.97 8.75
C ASN A 16 -6.91 5.65 9.87
N SER A 17 -5.89 6.46 9.52
CA SER A 17 -5.09 7.22 10.49
C SER A 17 -4.55 6.36 11.65
N PRO A 18 -3.77 5.31 11.35
CA PRO A 18 -3.43 4.28 12.33
C PRO A 18 -2.54 4.84 13.44
N SER A 19 -3.05 4.81 14.68
CA SER A 19 -2.32 5.27 15.88
C SER A 19 -0.97 4.57 16.09
N GLN A 20 -0.83 3.32 15.61
CA GLN A 20 0.38 2.49 15.71
C GLN A 20 1.62 3.12 15.05
N LEU A 21 1.40 4.02 14.08
CA LEU A 21 2.47 4.71 13.37
C LEU A 21 2.93 5.97 14.11
N GLY A 22 2.09 6.54 14.97
CA GLY A 22 2.38 7.79 15.66
C GLY A 22 2.55 9.00 14.72
N TRP A 23 2.16 8.86 13.44
CA TRP A 23 2.21 9.95 12.48
C TRP A 23 1.12 10.98 12.81
N GLN A 24 1.46 12.26 12.75
CA GLN A 24 0.49 13.33 13.04
C GLN A 24 -0.24 13.73 11.76
N ALA A 25 -1.58 13.73 11.79
CA ALA A 25 -2.41 14.10 10.64
C ALA A 25 -2.25 15.57 10.19
N SER A 26 -1.75 16.44 11.09
CA SER A 26 -1.61 17.88 10.91
C SER A 26 -0.15 18.36 10.77
N GLY A 27 0.82 17.44 10.79
CA GLY A 27 2.23 17.76 10.55
C GLY A 27 2.54 17.56 9.08
N ASP A 28 2.61 18.64 8.31
CA ASP A 28 2.81 18.62 6.85
C ASP A 28 4.20 18.15 6.41
N ASP A 29 4.97 17.50 7.30
CA ASP A 29 6.33 17.15 7.01
C ASP A 29 6.88 15.93 7.78
N PRO A 30 7.04 14.75 7.13
CA PRO A 30 7.79 13.63 7.71
C PRO A 30 9.26 13.96 8.02
N ARG A 31 9.78 15.11 7.56
CA ARG A 31 11.15 15.61 7.82
C ARG A 31 11.30 16.29 9.19
N GLY A 32 10.20 16.69 9.85
CA GLY A 32 10.23 17.49 11.09
C GLY A 32 9.94 16.71 12.38
N GLN A 33 9.44 15.48 12.27
CA GLN A 33 9.13 14.61 13.40
C GLN A 33 9.50 13.18 13.00
N TYR A 34 10.16 12.42 13.88
CA TYR A 34 10.58 11.03 13.64
C TYR A 34 9.38 10.11 13.33
N TRP A 35 8.85 10.17 12.11
CA TRP A 35 7.77 9.31 11.68
C TRP A 35 8.30 7.90 11.65
N LYS A 36 7.73 7.05 12.50
CA LYS A 36 8.18 5.67 12.66
C LYS A 36 8.18 5.02 11.27
N GLY A 37 9.36 4.59 10.84
CA GLY A 37 9.53 3.86 9.59
C GLY A 37 9.73 4.70 8.34
N ILE A 38 9.81 6.03 8.42
CA ILE A 38 10.07 6.91 7.27
C ILE A 38 11.47 7.51 7.38
N THR A 39 12.26 7.37 6.32
CA THR A 39 13.55 8.08 6.18
C THR A 39 13.44 9.09 5.05
N CYS A 40 13.98 10.29 5.26
CA CYS A 40 14.06 11.33 4.24
C CYS A 40 15.52 11.71 3.93
N SER A 41 15.81 11.90 2.65
CA SER A 41 17.09 12.45 2.16
C SER A 41 16.82 13.51 1.10
N ASN A 42 17.49 14.67 1.18
CA ASN A 42 17.35 15.78 0.22
C ASN A 42 15.88 16.14 -0.10
N ASN A 43 15.03 16.27 0.94
CA ASN A 43 13.60 16.54 0.81
C ASN A 43 12.75 15.46 0.11
N ARG A 44 13.24 14.21 0.01
CA ARG A 44 12.51 13.09 -0.57
C ARG A 44 12.38 11.96 0.45
N VAL A 45 11.25 11.28 0.43
CA VAL A 45 11.07 10.01 1.16
C VAL A 45 11.86 8.94 0.41
N THR A 46 12.87 8.37 1.06
CA THR A 46 13.75 7.36 0.48
C THR A 46 13.43 5.96 0.99
N GLU A 47 12.93 5.86 2.23
CA GLU A 47 12.64 4.56 2.84
C GLU A 47 11.30 4.59 3.56
N MET A 48 10.63 3.44 3.52
CA MET A 48 9.38 3.16 4.23
C MET A 48 9.46 1.72 4.76
N TYR A 49 9.79 1.57 6.04
CA TYR A 49 10.05 0.29 6.69
C TYR A 49 9.33 0.19 8.04
N LYS A 50 9.27 -0.99 8.66
CA LYS A 50 8.51 -1.22 9.91
C LYS A 50 7.01 -0.92 9.81
N LEU A 51 6.43 -0.99 8.61
CA LEU A 51 4.98 -0.93 8.42
C LEU A 51 4.34 -2.33 8.38
N SER A 52 5.12 -3.39 8.28
CA SER A 52 4.63 -4.77 8.32
C SER A 52 4.23 -5.21 9.73
N ASN A 53 3.24 -6.10 9.80
CA ASN A 53 2.74 -6.70 11.06
C ASN A 53 2.28 -5.68 12.11
N LEU A 54 1.55 -4.65 11.69
CA LEU A 54 1.01 -3.61 12.56
C LEU A 54 -0.52 -3.63 12.69
N LYS A 55 -1.18 -4.62 12.08
CA LYS A 55 -2.64 -4.75 12.00
C LYS A 55 -3.28 -3.49 11.36
N LEU A 56 -2.58 -2.84 10.43
CA LEU A 56 -3.10 -1.67 9.72
C LEU A 56 -4.35 -2.04 8.93
N THR A 57 -5.34 -1.15 8.87
CA THR A 57 -6.59 -1.34 8.12
C THR A 57 -6.76 -0.23 7.09
N GLY A 58 -7.81 -0.30 6.27
CA GLY A 58 -8.08 0.71 5.23
C GLY A 58 -7.51 0.28 3.88
N THR A 59 -7.15 1.25 3.04
CA THR A 59 -6.76 1.01 1.64
C THR A 59 -5.47 1.74 1.27
N LEU A 60 -4.89 1.40 0.13
CA LEU A 60 -3.88 2.23 -0.51
C LEU A 60 -4.56 3.34 -1.33
N PRO A 61 -4.13 4.61 -1.22
CA PRO A 61 -4.76 5.70 -1.94
C PRO A 61 -4.17 5.92 -3.33
N TYR A 62 -4.93 6.62 -4.16
CA TYR A 62 -4.39 7.33 -5.32
C TYR A 62 -3.46 8.47 -4.88
N GLY A 63 -2.46 8.82 -5.69
CA GLY A 63 -1.55 9.94 -5.39
C GLY A 63 -0.22 9.57 -4.74
N LEU A 64 0.26 8.33 -4.86
CA LEU A 64 1.56 7.91 -4.33
C LEU A 64 2.73 8.15 -5.31
N GLN A 65 2.45 8.55 -6.56
CA GLN A 65 3.48 8.82 -7.59
C GLN A 65 4.58 9.80 -7.17
N PRO A 66 4.33 10.85 -6.33
CA PRO A 66 5.37 11.78 -5.90
C PRO A 66 6.49 11.16 -5.05
N LEU A 67 6.34 9.93 -4.56
CA LEU A 67 7.36 9.23 -3.77
C LEU A 67 8.47 8.65 -4.68
N THR A 68 9.00 9.45 -5.59
CA THR A 68 9.90 9.02 -6.68
C THR A 68 11.25 8.47 -6.23
N SER A 69 11.59 8.61 -4.94
CA SER A 69 12.83 8.09 -4.35
C SER A 69 12.61 6.90 -3.43
N LEU A 70 11.36 6.46 -3.26
CA LEU A 70 11.03 5.29 -2.47
C LEU A 70 11.26 4.03 -3.32
N THR A 71 12.05 3.09 -2.80
CA THR A 71 12.48 1.91 -3.56
C THR A 71 11.89 0.60 -3.04
N ASN A 72 11.77 0.41 -1.73
CA ASN A 72 11.46 -0.92 -1.15
C ASN A 72 10.41 -0.86 -0.01
N PRO A 73 9.18 -0.36 -0.23
CA PRO A 73 8.16 -0.39 0.80
C PRO A 73 7.68 -1.81 1.13
N ASP A 74 7.63 -2.11 2.42
CA ASP A 74 7.04 -3.34 2.98
C ASP A 74 5.84 -3.01 3.88
N LEU A 75 4.65 -3.34 3.37
CA LEU A 75 3.35 -3.21 4.06
C LEU A 75 2.73 -4.59 4.35
N SER A 76 3.52 -5.66 4.26
CA SER A 76 3.03 -7.03 4.40
C SER A 76 2.47 -7.34 5.78
N SER A 77 1.67 -8.40 5.88
CA SER A 77 1.11 -8.87 7.15
C SER A 77 0.27 -7.81 7.87
N ASN A 78 -0.63 -7.17 7.13
CA ASN A 78 -1.59 -6.21 7.68
C ASN A 78 -3.02 -6.60 7.26
N ASN A 79 -4.00 -5.78 7.63
CA ASN A 79 -5.40 -5.96 7.26
C ASN A 79 -5.83 -4.92 6.20
N LEU A 80 -4.89 -4.43 5.38
CA LEU A 80 -5.18 -3.50 4.29
C LEU A 80 -5.99 -4.21 3.22
N GLY A 81 -6.89 -3.50 2.55
CA GLY A 81 -7.72 -4.09 1.50
C GLY A 81 -8.10 -3.12 0.40
N GLY A 82 -9.16 -3.45 -0.32
CA GLY A 82 -9.56 -2.73 -1.53
C GLY A 82 -8.65 -3.03 -2.72
N GLY A 83 -8.79 -2.26 -3.79
CA GLY A 83 -7.94 -2.38 -4.98
C GLY A 83 -6.58 -1.72 -4.80
N ILE A 84 -5.57 -2.25 -5.49
CA ILE A 84 -4.26 -1.58 -5.60
C ILE A 84 -4.40 -0.44 -6.62
N PRO A 85 -4.06 0.80 -6.26
CA PRO A 85 -4.20 1.95 -7.15
C PRO A 85 -3.19 1.87 -8.31
N TYR A 86 -3.57 2.37 -9.50
CA TYR A 86 -2.66 2.44 -10.66
C TYR A 86 -1.61 3.58 -10.55
N GLN A 87 -1.66 4.34 -9.46
CA GLN A 87 -0.93 5.57 -9.23
C GLN A 87 0.19 5.36 -8.20
N LEU A 88 1.02 4.33 -8.43
CA LEU A 88 2.12 3.95 -7.56
C LEU A 88 3.41 4.73 -7.87
N PRO A 89 4.36 4.79 -6.92
CA PRO A 89 5.67 5.38 -7.18
C PRO A 89 6.42 4.62 -8.30
N PRO A 90 6.88 5.29 -9.37
CA PRO A 90 7.34 4.62 -10.59
C PRO A 90 8.70 3.93 -10.46
N ASN A 91 9.52 4.33 -9.47
CA ASN A 91 10.91 3.88 -9.32
C ASN A 91 11.09 2.83 -8.22
N MET A 92 10.01 2.17 -7.77
CA MET A 92 10.12 1.10 -6.78
C MET A 92 10.84 -0.11 -7.39
N GLN A 93 11.70 -0.73 -6.59
CA GLN A 93 12.40 -1.97 -6.91
C GLN A 93 11.69 -3.17 -6.30
N CYS A 94 11.26 -3.05 -5.04
CA CYS A 94 10.49 -4.10 -4.37
C CYS A 94 9.19 -3.54 -3.82
N LEU A 95 8.06 -4.21 -4.07
CA LEU A 95 6.78 -3.89 -3.46
C LEU A 95 6.23 -5.13 -2.75
N ASN A 96 6.23 -5.11 -1.41
CA ASN A 96 5.68 -6.21 -0.62
C ASN A 96 4.34 -5.82 0.04
N LEU A 97 3.27 -6.40 -0.48
CA LEU A 97 1.89 -6.27 -0.04
C LEU A 97 1.32 -7.62 0.44
N ALA A 98 2.14 -8.68 0.54
CA ALA A 98 1.69 -10.01 0.89
C ALA A 98 1.00 -10.06 2.27
N TYR A 99 0.14 -11.06 2.48
CA TYR A 99 -0.62 -11.21 3.72
C TYR A 99 -1.43 -9.95 4.09
N ASN A 100 -2.16 -9.41 3.11
CA ASN A 100 -3.18 -8.39 3.27
C ASN A 100 -4.48 -8.89 2.63
N ASN A 101 -5.55 -8.08 2.66
CA ASN A 101 -6.89 -8.36 2.14
C ASN A 101 -7.18 -7.60 0.81
N PHE A 102 -6.18 -7.40 -0.05
CA PHE A 102 -6.35 -6.68 -1.32
C PHE A 102 -7.25 -7.47 -2.29
N THR A 103 -8.18 -6.79 -2.95
CA THR A 103 -9.15 -7.37 -3.88
C THR A 103 -8.99 -6.78 -5.28
N GLY A 104 -9.65 -7.38 -6.27
CA GLY A 104 -9.71 -6.84 -7.63
C GLY A 104 -8.62 -7.38 -8.53
N ALA A 105 -7.96 -6.51 -9.31
CA ALA A 105 -6.89 -6.89 -10.23
C ALA A 105 -5.62 -6.12 -9.91
N ILE A 106 -4.47 -6.68 -10.28
CA ILE A 106 -3.20 -5.95 -10.30
C ILE A 106 -3.30 -4.88 -11.39
N PRO A 107 -3.04 -3.59 -11.08
CA PRO A 107 -3.18 -2.52 -12.06
C PRO A 107 -2.13 -2.64 -13.16
N TYR A 108 -2.54 -2.37 -14.40
CA TYR A 108 -1.66 -2.44 -15.57
C TYR A 108 -0.43 -1.54 -15.45
N SER A 109 -0.51 -0.44 -14.69
CA SER A 109 0.62 0.46 -14.43
C SER A 109 1.85 -0.23 -13.83
N ILE A 110 1.69 -1.41 -13.20
CA ILE A 110 2.81 -2.20 -12.70
C ILE A 110 3.71 -2.66 -13.85
N SER A 111 3.17 -2.92 -15.06
CA SER A 111 4.00 -3.28 -16.22
C SER A 111 4.89 -2.14 -16.68
N ASP A 112 4.52 -0.90 -16.36
CA ASP A 112 5.28 0.30 -16.75
C ASP A 112 6.39 0.64 -15.73
N MET A 113 6.42 -0.05 -14.58
CA MET A 113 7.43 0.14 -13.53
C MET A 113 8.72 -0.61 -13.87
N THR A 114 9.52 -0.04 -14.78
CA THR A 114 10.74 -0.67 -15.31
C THR A 114 11.83 -0.97 -14.27
N SER A 115 11.77 -0.33 -13.09
CA SER A 115 12.71 -0.58 -11.99
C SER A 115 12.26 -1.72 -11.06
N LEU A 116 11.03 -2.20 -11.18
CA LEU A 116 10.45 -3.19 -10.29
C LEU A 116 11.04 -4.58 -10.59
N THR A 117 11.74 -5.13 -9.61
CA THR A 117 12.34 -6.46 -9.66
C THR A 117 11.56 -7.47 -8.85
N ASP A 118 10.96 -7.03 -7.74
CA ASP A 118 10.25 -7.90 -6.80
C ASP A 118 8.84 -7.38 -6.53
N LEU A 119 7.82 -8.16 -6.86
CA LEU A 119 6.43 -7.84 -6.51
C LEU A 119 5.82 -8.99 -5.75
N CYS A 120 5.47 -8.77 -4.47
CA CYS A 120 4.85 -9.78 -3.64
C CYS A 120 3.46 -9.33 -3.18
N VAL A 121 2.40 -9.95 -3.70
CA VAL A 121 1.00 -9.61 -3.40
C VAL A 121 0.06 -10.81 -3.48
N ILE A 122 -0.99 -10.77 -2.66
CA ILE A 122 -2.12 -11.69 -2.73
C ILE A 122 -3.35 -10.90 -3.14
N ILE A 123 -4.00 -11.32 -4.22
CA ILE A 123 -5.25 -10.72 -4.66
C ILE A 123 -6.39 -11.72 -4.49
N PHE A 124 -7.44 -11.24 -3.85
CA PHE A 124 -8.71 -11.92 -3.69
C PHE A 124 -9.66 -11.55 -4.84
N LEU A 125 -10.02 -12.52 -5.69
CA LEU A 125 -11.05 -12.31 -6.71
C LEU A 125 -12.44 -12.29 -6.06
N SER A 126 -13.19 -11.20 -6.27
CA SER A 126 -14.61 -11.17 -5.95
C SER A 126 -15.39 -11.94 -7.02
N ILE A 127 -15.63 -13.23 -6.79
CA ILE A 127 -16.54 -14.02 -7.65
C ILE A 127 -17.98 -13.67 -7.24
N TYR A 128 -18.60 -12.70 -7.91
CA TYR A 128 -20.04 -12.47 -7.78
C TYR A 128 -20.79 -13.55 -8.57
N HIS A 129 -21.38 -14.53 -7.88
CA HIS A 129 -22.49 -15.28 -8.45
C HIS A 129 -23.80 -14.58 -8.08
N ASN A 130 -24.51 -14.06 -9.08
CA ASN A 130 -25.92 -13.68 -8.96
C ASN A 130 -26.74 -14.92 -8.57
N ASN A 131 -27.08 -15.05 -7.28
CA ASN A 131 -28.40 -15.39 -6.73
C ASN A 131 -28.28 -16.01 -5.32
N THR A 132 -29.01 -15.39 -4.40
CA THR A 132 -29.53 -15.91 -3.12
C THR A 132 -28.99 -17.26 -2.63
N LEU A 133 -27.96 -17.26 -1.78
CA LEU A 133 -27.81 -18.27 -0.72
C LEU A 133 -27.11 -17.67 0.50
N SER A 134 -27.77 -17.88 1.65
CA SER A 134 -27.34 -17.82 3.05
C SER A 134 -25.88 -17.46 3.36
N THR A 135 -25.70 -16.53 4.32
CA THR A 135 -24.46 -16.02 4.90
C THR A 135 -23.64 -17.04 5.71
N SER A 136 -23.57 -18.30 5.29
CA SER A 136 -22.87 -19.38 6.03
C SER A 136 -21.84 -20.16 5.21
N SER A 137 -21.52 -19.75 3.98
CA SER A 137 -20.47 -20.41 3.18
C SER A 137 -19.63 -19.40 2.36
N MET A 138 -18.88 -18.52 3.03
CA MET A 138 -17.84 -17.71 2.40
C MET A 138 -16.51 -18.47 2.39
N SER A 139 -16.35 -19.40 1.46
CA SER A 139 -15.08 -20.13 1.33
C SER A 139 -14.79 -20.57 -0.11
N TYR A 140 -14.84 -19.65 -1.07
CA TYR A 140 -14.20 -19.88 -2.39
C TYR A 140 -13.59 -18.58 -2.92
N TRP A 141 -12.56 -18.13 -2.22
CA TRP A 141 -11.63 -17.16 -2.79
C TRP A 141 -10.57 -17.94 -3.59
N SER A 142 -10.51 -17.75 -4.90
CA SER A 142 -9.32 -18.11 -5.66
C SER A 142 -8.24 -17.08 -5.33
N ASN A 143 -7.28 -17.50 -4.52
CA ASN A 143 -6.13 -16.67 -4.15
C ASN A 143 -5.08 -16.79 -5.24
N PHE A 144 -4.69 -15.67 -5.84
CA PHE A 144 -3.49 -15.63 -6.67
C PHE A 144 -2.36 -15.03 -5.85
N PHE A 145 -1.36 -15.86 -5.56
CA PHE A 145 -0.13 -15.44 -4.92
C PHE A 145 0.87 -15.08 -6.02
N TYR A 146 1.22 -13.80 -6.11
CA TYR A 146 2.23 -13.30 -7.03
C TYR A 146 3.43 -12.88 -6.19
N CYS A 147 4.51 -13.67 -6.20
CA CYS A 147 5.83 -13.22 -5.75
C CYS A 147 6.83 -13.68 -6.81
N PHE A 148 7.30 -12.72 -7.61
CA PHE A 148 8.30 -12.91 -8.67
C PHE A 148 9.37 -11.85 -8.55
#